data_AF-D2HPC4-F1
#
_entry.id   AF-D2HPC4-F1
#
_cell.length_a   1.000
_cell.length_b   1.000
_cell.length_c   1.000
_cell.angle_alpha   90.00
_cell.angle_beta   90.00
_cell.angle_gamma   90.00
#
_symmetry.space_group_name_H-M   'P 1'
#
loop_
_entity.id
_entity.type
_entity.pdbx_description
1 polymer ?
#
loop_
_entity_poly.entity_id
_entity_poly.type
_entity_poly.pdbx_seq_one_letter_code
_entity_poly.pdbx_strand_id
1 'polypeptide(L)'
;LSTASVLALWIPQGSWAALRIQKIPEHPQKDENLLLSVQGIPGAFQDFNWYLGEETNGGAMLFTYFPDLQRPQRDGSDMGQRDIVGFPNGSMLLHRVQPTDSGTYQVAVTINPDWTMRAKTEVRVAEKLKELPITQLPVSAGIMATILIGSLAAGSLFIGFIAHLLLTRGWRGQSHGYRGPR
;
A
#
# COMPACT_ATOMS: atom_id res chain seq x y z
N LEU A 1 42.58 45.90 32.39
CA LEU A 1 41.65 44.86 32.89
C LEU A 1 40.75 44.46 31.72
N SER A 2 41.11 43.41 30.96
CA SER A 2 40.25 42.88 29.90
C SER A 2 39.76 41.51 30.33
N THR A 3 38.52 41.45 30.81
CA THR A 3 37.79 40.22 31.02
C THR A 3 37.29 39.71 29.68
N ALA A 4 37.94 38.69 29.13
CA ALA A 4 37.41 37.93 28.01
C ALA A 4 36.47 36.86 28.56
N SER A 5 35.17 36.98 28.27
CA SER A 5 34.20 35.92 28.54
C SER A 5 34.20 34.92 27.38
N VAL A 6 34.60 33.68 27.66
CA VAL A 6 34.44 32.56 26.73
C VAL A 6 33.06 31.97 26.97
N LEU A 7 32.14 32.13 26.01
CA LEU A 7 30.88 31.39 26.01
C LEU A 7 31.17 29.96 25.54
N ALA A 8 31.20 29.01 26.48
CA ALA A 8 31.15 27.59 26.15
C ALA A 8 29.73 27.29 25.64
N LEU A 9 29.54 27.33 24.32
CA LEU A 9 28.32 26.84 23.70
C LEU A 9 28.32 25.31 23.89
N TRP A 10 27.59 24.84 24.90
CA TRP A 10 27.35 23.42 25.11
C TRP A 10 26.48 22.94 23.95
N ILE A 11 27.09 22.46 22.88
CA ILE A 11 26.36 21.69 21.87
C ILE A 11 26.00 20.38 22.57
N PRO A 12 24.72 20.03 22.74
CA PRO A 12 24.35 18.73 23.28
C PRO A 12 24.97 17.70 22.35
N GLN A 13 25.96 16.96 22.84
CA GLN A 13 26.53 15.87 22.06
C GLN A 13 25.44 14.82 21.90
N GLY A 14 24.87 14.77 20.69
CA GLY A 14 24.08 13.64 20.21
C GLY A 14 22.68 13.55 20.79
N SER A 15 21.71 14.13 20.10
CA SER A 15 20.48 13.38 19.85
C SER A 15 20.85 12.23 18.90
N TRP A 16 21.53 11.21 19.42
CA TRP A 16 21.64 9.95 18.70
C TRP A 16 20.21 9.42 18.62
N ALA A 17 19.66 9.36 17.41
CA ALA A 17 18.39 8.68 17.22
C ALA A 17 18.59 7.24 17.68
N ALA A 18 17.83 6.81 18.70
CA ALA A 18 17.88 5.43 19.16
C ALA A 18 17.56 4.49 17.99
N LEU A 19 18.39 3.46 17.79
CA LEU A 19 18.15 2.45 16.75
C LEU A 19 16.75 1.86 16.94
N ARG A 20 15.94 1.86 15.88
CA ARG A 20 14.57 1.34 15.92
C ARG A 20 14.20 0.63 14.62
N ILE A 21 13.21 -0.25 14.71
CA ILE A 21 12.60 -0.95 13.57
C ILE A 21 11.17 -0.45 13.41
N GLN A 22 10.83 0.06 12.23
CA GLN A 22 9.46 0.39 11.85
C GLN A 22 8.91 -0.71 10.93
N LYS A 23 7.72 -1.22 11.22
CA LYS A 23 7.03 -2.20 10.37
C LYS A 23 6.19 -1.48 9.32
N ILE A 24 6.29 -1.89 8.07
CA ILE A 24 5.52 -1.32 6.96
C ILE A 24 4.96 -2.47 6.12
N PRO A 25 3.64 -2.72 6.17
CA PRO A 25 2.65 -2.08 7.05
C PRO A 25 2.87 -2.44 8.53
N GLU A 26 2.34 -1.63 9.45
CA GLU A 26 2.45 -1.87 10.91
C GLU A 26 1.71 -3.15 11.35
N HIS A 27 0.62 -3.47 10.64
CA HIS A 27 -0.24 -4.65 10.85
C HIS A 27 -0.32 -5.45 9.54
N PRO A 28 0.71 -6.24 9.20
CA PRO A 28 0.74 -6.97 7.94
C PRO A 28 -0.31 -8.09 7.93
N GLN A 29 -0.96 -8.27 6.78
CA GLN A 29 -1.84 -9.39 6.53
C GLN A 29 -1.16 -10.47 5.71
N LYS A 30 -1.69 -11.69 5.79
CA LYS A 30 -1.24 -12.83 5.00
C LYS A 30 -1.12 -12.47 3.52
N ASP A 31 -0.05 -12.96 2.91
CA ASP A 31 0.37 -12.77 1.53
C ASP A 31 0.82 -11.34 1.15
N GLU A 32 0.82 -10.39 2.09
CA GLU A 32 1.41 -9.07 1.88
C GLU A 32 2.94 -9.09 1.99
N ASN A 33 3.59 -8.02 1.51
CA ASN A 33 5.01 -7.81 1.76
C ASN A 33 5.17 -6.99 3.05
N LEU A 34 6.10 -7.40 3.91
CA LEU A 34 6.45 -6.68 5.13
C LEU A 34 7.86 -6.14 5.04
N LEU A 35 8.00 -4.82 5.11
CA LEU A 35 9.27 -4.15 5.27
C LEU A 35 9.52 -3.87 6.76
N LEU A 36 10.63 -4.37 7.29
CA LEU A 36 11.20 -3.98 8.57
C LEU A 36 12.26 -2.91 8.33
N SER A 37 11.86 -1.65 8.44
CA SER A 37 12.70 -0.49 8.18
C SER A 37 13.56 -0.12 9.39
N VAL A 38 14.89 -0.14 9.23
CA VAL A 38 15.84 0.23 10.28
C VAL A 38 16.14 1.73 10.22
N GLN A 39 16.12 2.40 11.37
CA GLN A 39 16.34 3.84 11.50
C GLN A 39 17.28 4.15 12.67
N GLY A 40 18.00 5.26 12.58
CA GLY A 40 18.93 5.70 13.64
C GLY A 40 20.34 5.13 13.54
N ILE A 41 20.74 4.63 12.37
CA ILE A 41 22.11 4.17 12.12
C ILE A 41 23.03 5.40 11.96
N PRO A 42 24.16 5.47 12.67
CA PRO A 42 25.01 6.67 12.72
C PRO A 42 25.90 6.93 11.49
N GLY A 43 25.65 6.22 10.38
CA GLY A 43 26.38 6.38 9.11
C GLY A 43 27.26 5.18 8.78
N ALA A 44 28.43 5.06 9.43
CA ALA A 44 29.35 3.96 9.20
C ALA A 44 29.03 2.73 10.07
N PHE A 45 29.12 1.54 9.48
CA PHE A 45 28.92 0.25 10.15
C PHE A 45 29.70 -0.84 9.41
N GLN A 46 30.00 -1.94 10.10
CA GLN A 46 30.68 -3.12 9.55
C GLN A 46 29.69 -4.12 8.95
N ASP A 47 28.60 -4.39 9.66
CA ASP A 47 27.59 -5.35 9.23
C ASP A 47 26.24 -5.13 9.93
N PHE A 48 25.21 -5.75 9.34
CA PHE A 48 23.92 -5.99 9.99
C PHE A 48 23.70 -7.48 10.16
N ASN A 49 23.26 -7.90 11.34
CA ASN A 49 22.76 -9.25 11.56
C ASN A 49 21.27 -9.21 11.91
N TRP A 50 20.47 -9.96 11.17
CA TRP A 50 19.05 -10.17 11.47
C TRP A 50 18.82 -11.51 12.13
N TYR A 51 17.92 -11.54 13.11
CA TYR A 51 17.57 -12.72 13.87
C TYR A 51 16.05 -12.85 14.02
N LEU A 52 15.59 -14.09 14.11
CA LEU A 52 14.23 -14.47 14.48
C LEU A 52 14.21 -15.06 15.89
N GLY A 53 13.31 -14.58 16.74
CA GLY A 53 13.17 -15.00 18.13
C GLY A 53 13.89 -14.08 19.12
N GLU A 54 13.97 -14.51 20.39
CA GLU A 54 14.61 -13.74 21.47
C GLU A 54 16.12 -13.95 21.53
N GLU A 55 16.64 -15.01 20.92
CA GLU A 55 18.07 -15.32 20.89
C GLU A 55 18.77 -14.58 19.74
N THR A 56 20.05 -14.24 19.93
CA THR A 56 20.88 -13.64 18.86
C THR A 56 22.15 -14.44 18.62
N ASN A 57 22.04 -15.76 18.70
CA ASN A 57 23.10 -16.70 18.36
C ASN A 57 23.01 -17.11 16.87
N GLY A 58 23.92 -17.97 16.41
CA GLY A 58 23.94 -18.44 15.02
C GLY A 58 22.75 -19.33 14.63
N GLY A 59 22.04 -19.92 15.60
CA GLY A 59 20.83 -20.69 15.36
C GLY A 59 19.69 -19.77 14.91
N ALA A 60 19.45 -18.70 15.66
CA ALA A 60 18.40 -17.71 15.40
C ALA A 60 18.66 -16.77 14.20
N MET A 61 19.80 -16.90 13.51
CA MET A 61 20.23 -15.93 12.51
C MET A 61 19.48 -16.13 11.19
N LEU A 62 18.89 -15.05 10.66
CA LEU A 62 18.30 -14.99 9.34
C LEU A 62 19.37 -14.72 8.28
N PHE A 63 20.13 -13.63 8.42
CA PHE A 63 21.24 -13.33 7.52
C PHE A 63 22.20 -12.30 8.13
N THR A 64 23.38 -12.20 7.52
CA THR A 64 24.32 -11.09 7.71
C THR A 64 24.46 -10.28 6.42
N TYR A 65 24.36 -8.97 6.53
CA TYR A 65 24.62 -8.03 5.44
C TYR A 65 25.96 -7.33 5.66
N PHE A 66 26.83 -7.36 4.66
CA PHE A 66 28.11 -6.66 4.63
C PHE A 66 28.09 -5.59 3.53
N PRO A 67 28.37 -4.30 3.84
CA PRO A 67 28.41 -3.22 2.85
C PRO A 67 29.33 -3.48 1.65
N ASP A 68 30.47 -4.12 1.92
CA ASP A 68 31.52 -4.31 0.92
C ASP A 68 31.33 -5.57 0.06
N LEU A 69 30.31 -6.39 0.35
CA LEU A 69 30.03 -7.61 -0.41
C LEU A 69 28.88 -7.40 -1.39
N GLN A 70 29.08 -7.86 -2.64
CA GLN A 70 27.98 -7.99 -3.59
C GLN A 70 27.05 -9.15 -3.19
N ARG A 71 25.81 -9.13 -3.69
CA ARG A 71 24.88 -10.24 -3.49
C ARG A 71 25.39 -11.53 -4.19
N PRO A 72 25.09 -12.73 -3.67
CA PRO A 72 24.26 -12.99 -2.48
C PRO A 72 24.99 -12.67 -1.16
N GLN A 73 24.21 -12.29 -0.15
CA GLN A 73 24.71 -12.07 1.20
C GLN A 73 24.80 -13.42 1.94
N ARG A 74 25.30 -13.41 3.18
CA ARG A 74 25.42 -14.64 3.97
C ARG A 74 24.09 -14.95 4.66
N ASP A 75 23.48 -16.07 4.29
CA ASP A 75 22.31 -16.60 4.98
C ASP A 75 22.70 -17.23 6.32
N GLY A 76 21.81 -17.10 7.30
CA GLY A 76 21.91 -17.77 8.59
C GLY A 76 21.05 -19.04 8.66
N SER A 77 21.12 -19.75 9.78
CA SER A 77 20.47 -21.05 9.95
C SER A 77 18.94 -20.98 9.88
N ASP A 78 18.35 -19.88 10.33
CA ASP A 78 16.89 -19.66 10.39
C ASP A 78 16.32 -18.96 9.14
N MET A 79 17.15 -18.65 8.14
CA MET A 79 16.69 -18.10 6.83
C MET A 79 15.59 -18.99 6.21
N GLY A 80 15.73 -20.31 6.37
CA GLY A 80 14.79 -21.30 5.86
C GLY A 80 14.56 -21.18 4.36
N GLN A 81 13.31 -21.35 3.93
CA GLN A 81 12.86 -21.16 2.54
C GLN A 81 12.06 -19.86 2.36
N ARG A 82 12.11 -18.94 3.32
CA ARG A 82 11.37 -17.68 3.23
C ARG A 82 12.10 -16.72 2.29
N ASP A 83 11.31 -16.00 1.50
CA ASP A 83 11.84 -15.02 0.55
C ASP A 83 12.13 -13.71 1.29
N ILE A 84 13.37 -13.58 1.74
CA ILE A 84 13.89 -12.47 2.54
C ILE A 84 14.94 -11.70 1.73
N VAL A 85 14.85 -10.38 1.75
CA VAL A 85 15.80 -9.48 1.08
C VAL A 85 16.33 -8.44 2.06
N GLY A 86 17.64 -8.48 2.33
CA GLY A 86 18.35 -7.44 3.08
C GLY A 86 18.79 -6.25 2.20
N PHE A 87 18.68 -5.03 2.73
CA PHE A 87 19.05 -3.79 2.05
C PHE A 87 20.30 -3.13 2.66
N PRO A 88 21.01 -2.28 1.88
CA PRO A 88 22.20 -1.55 2.35
C PRO A 88 21.96 -0.64 3.57
N ASN A 89 20.72 -0.23 3.82
CA ASN A 89 20.37 0.56 5.00
C ASN A 89 20.01 -0.30 6.22
N GLY A 90 20.27 -1.61 6.17
CA GLY A 90 19.97 -2.57 7.23
C GLY A 90 18.52 -3.02 7.30
N SER A 91 17.64 -2.45 6.47
CA SER A 91 16.25 -2.89 6.42
C SER A 91 16.12 -4.28 5.80
N MET A 92 15.04 -4.97 6.12
CA MET A 92 14.72 -6.30 5.60
C MET A 92 13.31 -6.31 5.00
N LEU A 93 13.15 -6.87 3.81
CA LEU A 93 11.85 -7.18 3.21
C LEU A 93 11.58 -8.67 3.32
N LEU A 94 10.42 -9.03 3.86
CA LEU A 94 9.88 -10.38 3.86
C LEU A 94 8.69 -10.43 2.90
N HIS A 95 8.80 -11.25 1.86
CA HIS A 95 7.77 -11.37 0.83
C HIS A 95 6.66 -12.35 1.23
N ARG A 96 5.41 -11.99 0.90
CA ARG A 96 4.22 -12.83 1.08
C ARG A 96 4.15 -13.46 2.46
N VAL A 97 4.11 -12.61 3.47
CA VAL A 97 4.14 -13.02 4.88
C VAL A 97 3.02 -14.01 5.18
N GLN A 98 3.29 -14.95 6.07
CA GLN A 98 2.33 -15.94 6.56
C GLN A 98 2.14 -15.76 8.06
N PRO A 99 1.01 -16.21 8.64
CA PRO A 99 0.81 -16.20 10.10
C PRO A 99 1.97 -16.85 10.88
N THR A 100 2.60 -17.88 10.30
CA THR A 100 3.78 -18.57 10.86
C THR A 100 5.05 -17.72 10.90
N ASP A 101 5.09 -16.61 10.17
CA ASP A 101 6.21 -15.65 10.20
C ASP A 101 6.07 -14.66 11.37
N SER A 102 5.01 -14.75 12.17
CA SER A 102 4.85 -13.92 13.38
C SER A 102 5.91 -14.26 14.41
N GLY A 103 6.43 -13.23 15.09
CA GLY A 103 7.47 -13.41 16.11
C GLY A 103 8.23 -12.14 16.41
N THR A 104 9.22 -12.25 17.30
CA THR A 104 10.17 -11.18 17.57
C THR A 104 11.25 -11.19 16.50
N TYR A 105 11.46 -10.06 15.85
CA TYR A 105 12.58 -9.84 14.93
C TYR A 105 13.58 -8.89 15.57
N GLN A 106 14.87 -9.21 15.44
CA GLN A 106 15.95 -8.40 16.00
C GLN A 106 16.98 -8.05 14.93
N VAL A 107 17.51 -6.83 15.01
CA VAL A 107 18.66 -6.40 14.22
C VAL A 107 19.79 -5.98 15.14
N ALA A 108 20.99 -6.46 14.86
CA ALA A 108 22.23 -5.99 15.44
C ALA A 108 23.03 -5.24 14.37
N VAL A 109 23.44 -4.01 14.68
CA VAL A 109 24.26 -3.15 13.83
C VAL A 109 25.64 -3.06 14.47
N THR A 110 26.64 -3.68 13.86
CA THR A 110 28.03 -3.58 14.35
C THR A 110 28.64 -2.32 13.78
N ILE A 111 28.95 -1.33 14.63
CA ILE A 111 29.62 -0.09 14.19
C ILE A 111 31.13 -0.32 14.12
N ASN A 112 31.67 -0.96 15.14
CA ASN A 112 33.05 -1.43 15.26
C ASN A 112 33.08 -2.64 16.22
N PRO A 113 34.24 -3.31 16.43
CA PRO A 113 34.30 -4.51 17.25
C PRO A 113 33.87 -4.32 18.71
N ASP A 114 33.93 -3.08 19.22
CA ASP A 114 33.60 -2.73 20.61
C ASP A 114 32.17 -2.17 20.75
N TRP A 115 31.48 -1.87 19.64
CA TRP A 115 30.19 -1.22 19.66
C TRP A 115 29.19 -1.83 18.69
N THR A 116 28.17 -2.48 19.26
CA THR A 116 27.00 -3.00 18.55
C THR A 116 25.74 -2.34 19.08
N MET A 117 24.93 -1.78 18.18
CA MET A 117 23.58 -1.31 18.50
C MET A 117 22.56 -2.40 18.21
N ARG A 118 21.47 -2.47 18.98
CA ARG A 118 20.43 -3.49 18.79
C ARG A 118 19.04 -2.88 18.86
N ALA A 119 18.13 -3.41 18.05
CA ALA A 119 16.72 -3.09 18.11
C ALA A 119 15.90 -4.36 17.87
N LYS A 120 14.68 -4.39 18.43
CA LYS A 120 13.74 -5.49 18.24
C LYS A 120 12.33 -4.99 18.02
N THR A 121 11.51 -5.79 17.34
CA THR A 121 10.09 -5.52 17.12
C THR A 121 9.30 -6.81 17.09
N GLU A 122 8.04 -6.78 17.55
CA GLU A 122 7.12 -7.90 17.45
C GLU A 122 6.28 -7.75 16.17
N VAL A 123 6.30 -8.80 15.34
CA VAL A 123 5.50 -8.91 14.13
C VAL A 123 4.36 -9.88 14.40
N ARG A 124 3.13 -9.45 14.09
CA ARG A 124 1.95 -10.31 14.08
C ARG A 124 1.30 -10.21 12.72
N VAL A 125 1.29 -11.32 12.00
CA VAL A 125 0.68 -11.41 10.67
C VAL A 125 -0.75 -11.90 10.83
N ALA A 126 -1.70 -11.05 10.44
CA ALA A 126 -3.12 -11.39 10.51
C ALA A 126 -3.54 -12.27 9.32
N GLU A 127 -4.47 -13.20 9.54
CA GLU A 127 -5.18 -13.85 8.43
C GLU A 127 -5.97 -12.78 7.64
N LYS A 128 -5.96 -12.89 6.31
CA LYS A 128 -6.75 -12.00 5.47
C LYS A 128 -8.21 -12.44 5.54
N LEU A 129 -9.03 -11.68 6.26
CA LEU A 129 -10.47 -11.86 6.19
C LEU A 129 -10.89 -11.56 4.74
N LYS A 130 -11.43 -12.55 4.04
CA LYS A 130 -12.17 -12.28 2.82
C LYS A 130 -13.33 -11.37 3.24
N GLU A 131 -13.33 -10.11 2.78
CA GLU A 131 -14.58 -9.36 2.76
C GLU A 131 -15.61 -10.28 2.12
N LEU A 132 -16.65 -10.63 2.88
CA LEU A 132 -17.76 -11.36 2.32
C LEU A 132 -18.21 -10.52 1.12
N PRO A 133 -18.38 -11.11 -0.08
CA PRO A 133 -19.21 -10.45 -1.08
C PRO A 133 -20.46 -10.07 -0.31
N ILE A 134 -20.84 -8.79 -0.32
CA ILE A 134 -22.18 -8.44 0.11
C ILE A 134 -23.04 -9.20 -0.89
N THR A 135 -23.44 -10.41 -0.51
CA THR A 135 -24.41 -11.21 -1.23
C THR A 135 -25.57 -10.25 -1.31
N GLN A 136 -25.82 -9.78 -2.53
CA GLN A 136 -26.98 -8.97 -2.81
C GLN A 136 -28.13 -9.70 -2.12
N LEU A 137 -28.65 -9.08 -1.04
CA LEU A 137 -29.81 -9.58 -0.34
C LEU A 137 -30.81 -9.97 -1.43
N PRO A 138 -31.56 -11.07 -1.30
CA PRO A 138 -32.62 -11.36 -2.25
C PRO A 138 -33.59 -10.19 -2.14
N VAL A 139 -33.39 -9.20 -3.00
CA VAL A 139 -34.31 -8.10 -3.20
C VAL A 139 -35.53 -8.83 -3.71
N SER A 140 -36.46 -9.08 -2.79
CA SER A 140 -37.68 -9.81 -3.05
C SER A 140 -38.28 -9.22 -4.31
N ALA A 141 -38.81 -10.08 -5.18
CA ALA A 141 -39.35 -9.71 -6.48
C ALA A 141 -40.37 -8.54 -6.43
N GLY A 142 -40.86 -8.16 -5.24
CA GLY A 142 -41.68 -6.97 -5.02
C GLY A 142 -40.96 -5.61 -5.13
N ILE A 143 -39.63 -5.51 -5.03
CA ILE A 143 -38.92 -4.20 -5.10
C ILE A 143 -38.52 -3.84 -6.54
N MET A 144 -38.47 -4.81 -7.46
CA MET A 144 -38.13 -4.59 -8.88
C MET A 144 -39.23 -3.90 -9.70
N ALA A 145 -40.44 -3.68 -9.15
CA ALA A 145 -41.58 -3.21 -9.93
C ALA A 145 -41.75 -1.68 -10.00
N THR A 146 -40.89 -0.86 -9.39
CA THR A 146 -41.15 0.60 -9.30
C THR A 146 -40.18 1.53 -10.03
N ILE A 147 -39.12 1.00 -10.65
CA ILE A 147 -38.28 1.81 -11.55
C ILE A 147 -38.59 1.34 -12.97
N LEU A 148 -39.69 1.85 -13.56
CA LEU A 148 -39.94 2.01 -15.00
C LEU A 148 -41.43 2.36 -15.33
N ILE A 149 -42.19 2.98 -14.41
CA ILE A 149 -43.43 3.70 -14.80
C ILE A 149 -43.07 5.17 -15.00
N GLY A 150 -42.44 5.46 -16.15
CA GLY A 150 -42.03 6.83 -16.48
C GLY A 150 -41.47 7.03 -17.89
N SER A 151 -41.50 6.02 -18.76
CA SER A 151 -40.97 6.14 -20.14
C SER A 151 -41.88 5.52 -21.21
N LEU A 152 -43.20 5.62 -21.08
CA LEU A 152 -44.14 5.25 -22.16
C LEU A 152 -45.11 6.35 -22.58
N ALA A 153 -44.86 7.61 -22.20
CA ALA A 153 -45.66 8.75 -22.67
C ALA A 153 -44.89 9.73 -23.58
N ALA A 154 -43.56 9.74 -23.58
CA ALA A 154 -42.77 10.72 -24.36
C ALA A 154 -42.46 10.29 -25.81
N GLY A 155 -42.47 8.98 -26.12
CA GLY A 155 -42.15 8.48 -27.47
C GLY A 155 -43.30 8.56 -28.48
N SER A 156 -44.55 8.61 -28.02
CA SER A 156 -45.75 8.59 -28.88
C SER A 156 -46.02 9.95 -29.55
N LEU A 157 -45.75 11.05 -28.84
CA LEU A 157 -46.06 12.41 -29.33
C LEU A 157 -45.15 12.87 -30.48
N PHE A 158 -43.93 12.33 -30.58
CA PHE A 158 -43.00 12.73 -31.64
C PHE A 158 -43.38 12.17 -33.02
N ILE A 159 -43.85 10.93 -33.10
CA ILE A 159 -44.24 10.30 -34.38
C ILE A 159 -45.52 10.96 -34.91
N GLY A 160 -46.49 11.26 -34.05
CA GLY A 160 -47.72 11.97 -34.43
C GLY A 160 -47.46 13.40 -34.92
N PHE A 161 -46.56 14.14 -34.27
CA PHE A 161 -46.20 15.50 -34.65
C PHE A 161 -45.48 15.57 -36.00
N ILE A 162 -44.58 14.62 -36.28
CA ILE A 162 -43.89 14.53 -37.58
C ILE A 162 -44.89 14.21 -38.71
N ALA A 163 -45.81 13.25 -38.50
CA ALA A 163 -46.83 12.94 -39.50
C ALA A 163 -47.76 14.12 -39.79
N HIS A 164 -48.18 14.86 -38.75
CA HIS A 164 -48.99 16.06 -38.89
C HIS A 164 -48.25 17.19 -39.63
N LEU A 165 -46.96 17.41 -39.35
CA LEU A 165 -46.14 18.37 -40.08
C LEU A 165 -45.97 18.00 -41.56
N LEU A 166 -45.81 16.72 -41.88
CA LEU A 166 -45.69 16.28 -43.27
C LEU A 166 -47.01 16.43 -44.05
N LEU A 167 -48.15 16.11 -43.43
CA LEU A 167 -49.47 16.28 -44.05
C LEU A 167 -49.86 17.75 -44.24
N THR A 168 -49.58 18.61 -43.25
CA THR A 168 -49.89 20.05 -43.35
C THR A 168 -48.95 20.81 -44.29
N ARG A 169 -47.73 20.31 -44.51
CA ARG A 169 -46.78 20.90 -45.47
C ARG A 169 -47.09 20.48 -46.92
N GLY A 170 -47.68 19.30 -47.14
CA GLY A 170 -48.13 18.85 -48.45
C GLY A 170 -49.31 19.64 -49.02
N TRP A 171 -50.17 20.21 -48.17
CA TRP A 171 -51.35 20.97 -48.61
C TRP A 171 -51.06 22.44 -48.96
N ARG A 172 -49.89 22.98 -48.56
CA ARG A 172 -49.50 24.37 -48.88
C ARG A 172 -48.78 24.51 -50.24
N GLY A 173 -48.62 23.41 -50.99
CA GLY A 173 -47.94 23.38 -52.29
C GLY A 173 -48.85 23.28 -53.51
N GLN A 174 -50.18 23.21 -53.34
CA GLN A 174 -51.10 22.91 -54.45
C GLN A 174 -52.38 23.75 -54.37
N SER A 175 -52.25 25.06 -54.50
CA SER A 175 -53.41 25.95 -54.65
C SER A 175 -53.08 27.24 -55.39
N HIS A 176 -52.39 27.16 -56.53
CA HIS A 176 -52.39 28.25 -57.51
C HIS A 176 -52.41 27.69 -58.94
N GLY A 177 -53.56 27.81 -59.60
CA GLY A 177 -53.64 27.75 -61.05
C GLY A 177 -54.91 27.11 -61.61
N TYR A 178 -56.01 27.86 -61.70
CA TYR A 178 -56.88 27.78 -62.89
C TYR A 178 -57.62 29.11 -63.08
N ARG A 179 -57.30 29.79 -64.19
CA ARG A 179 -57.95 31.01 -64.72
C ARG A 179 -58.80 30.54 -65.91
N GLY A 180 -60.12 30.75 -65.86
CA GLY A 180 -61.08 30.21 -66.83
C GLY A 180 -61.00 30.84 -68.23
N PRO A 181 -61.62 30.21 -69.25
CA PRO A 181 -61.81 30.81 -70.57
C PRO A 181 -63.13 31.61 -70.64
N ARG A 182 -63.15 32.60 -71.54
CA ARG A 182 -64.36 33.24 -72.09
C ARG A 182 -65.03 32.30 -73.09
#